data_AF-A0A426YRQ3-F1
#
_entry.id   AF-A0A426YRQ3-F1
#
_cell.length_a   1.000
_cell.length_b   1.000
_cell.length_c   1.000
_cell.angle_alpha   90.00
_cell.angle_beta   90.00
_cell.angle_gamma   90.00
#
_symmetry.space_group_name_H-M   'P 1'
#
loop_
_entity.id
_entity.type
_entity.pdbx_description
1 polymer ?
#
loop_
_entity_poly.entity_id
_entity_poly.type
_entity_poly.pdbx_seq_one_letter_code
_entity_poly.pdbx_strand_id
1 'polypeptide(L)'
;MGKFVICADHPSNEFFRAFPNCLTYKTSEDFVARVKEAMATEPQPLTPEQRHNLSWEAATQRFMEYSELDKILNNEEPMNGDKAICSRKAKKSISVPSLSDVVDGGLAFAHYCFTGNEILRLTTGAIPGSRDYSKQHSVDLRLLPPQVQNPVYGW
;
A
#
# COMPACT_ATOMS: atom_id res chain seq x y z
N MET A 1 -6.16 -4.22 21.44
CA MET A 1 -7.47 -3.65 21.07
C MET A 1 -8.55 -4.50 21.72
N GLY A 2 -9.07 -4.09 22.87
CA GLY A 2 -10.16 -4.78 23.58
C GLY A 2 -11.45 -4.00 23.39
N LYS A 3 -12.04 -4.09 22.20
CA LYS A 3 -13.31 -3.45 21.85
C LYS A 3 -14.16 -4.45 21.09
N PHE A 4 -15.48 -4.33 21.21
CA PHE A 4 -16.39 -5.03 20.32
C PHE A 4 -16.45 -4.37 18.96
N VAL A 5 -16.58 -5.19 17.92
CA VAL A 5 -16.87 -4.73 16.57
C VAL A 5 -18.24 -5.28 16.20
N ILE A 6 -19.12 -4.41 15.72
CA ILE A 6 -20.47 -4.79 15.30
C ILE A 6 -20.57 -4.57 13.79
N CYS A 7 -20.73 -5.67 13.04
CA CYS A 7 -20.66 -5.70 11.58
C CYS A 7 -21.96 -6.23 10.99
N ALA A 8 -22.32 -5.79 9.78
CA ALA A 8 -23.37 -6.47 9.03
C ALA A 8 -22.91 -7.88 8.61
N ASP A 9 -23.84 -8.83 8.58
CA ASP A 9 -23.64 -10.14 7.95
C ASP A 9 -23.55 -9.97 6.43
N HIS A 10 -22.32 -9.78 5.96
CA HIS A 10 -21.98 -9.59 4.56
C HIS A 10 -20.70 -10.38 4.25
N PRO A 11 -20.54 -10.97 3.05
CA PRO A 11 -19.37 -11.77 2.68
C PRO A 11 -18.03 -11.03 2.86
N SER A 12 -17.99 -9.70 2.69
CA SER A 12 -16.78 -8.90 2.97
C SER A 12 -16.32 -8.96 4.43
N ASN A 13 -17.22 -9.32 5.35
CA ASN A 13 -16.98 -9.34 6.79
C ASN A 13 -16.77 -10.77 7.32
N GLU A 14 -16.72 -11.78 6.45
CA GLU A 14 -16.57 -13.18 6.84
C GLU A 14 -15.31 -13.42 7.67
N PHE A 15 -14.21 -12.76 7.31
CA PHE A 15 -12.97 -12.79 8.08
C PHE A 15 -13.15 -12.38 9.54
N PHE A 16 -13.97 -11.35 9.79
CA PHE A 16 -14.17 -10.83 11.15
C PHE A 16 -15.09 -11.72 11.99
N ARG A 17 -15.95 -12.54 11.37
CA ARG A 17 -16.85 -13.47 12.07
C ARG A 17 -16.12 -14.53 12.88
N ALA A 18 -14.88 -14.86 12.51
CA ALA A 18 -14.06 -15.84 13.24
C ALA A 18 -13.60 -15.36 14.63
N PHE A 19 -13.75 -14.06 14.95
CA PHE A 19 -13.30 -13.49 16.21
C PHE A 19 -14.45 -13.38 17.24
N PRO A 20 -14.21 -13.76 18.51
CA PRO A 20 -15.25 -13.75 19.55
C PRO A 20 -15.75 -12.33 19.90
N ASN A 21 -14.93 -11.31 19.64
CA ASN A 21 -15.29 -9.90 19.88
C ASN A 21 -16.01 -9.26 18.68
N CYS A 22 -16.30 -10.01 17.61
CA CYS A 22 -17.03 -9.52 16.45
C CYS A 22 -18.47 -10.03 16.47
N LEU A 23 -19.42 -9.12 16.61
CA LEU A 23 -20.85 -9.41 16.59
C LEU A 23 -21.42 -9.05 15.22
N THR A 24 -21.99 -10.02 14.51
CA THR A 24 -22.65 -9.78 13.23
C THR A 24 -24.16 -9.60 13.39
N TYR A 25 -24.78 -8.75 12.58
CA TYR A 25 -26.24 -8.55 12.56
C TYR A 25 -26.79 -8.63 11.13
N LYS A 26 -28.06 -9.05 10.99
CA LYS A 26 -28.79 -9.09 9.70
C LYS A 26 -29.87 -8.02 9.62
N THR A 27 -30.61 -7.82 10.71
CA THR A 27 -31.72 -6.86 10.78
C THR A 27 -31.38 -5.69 11.71
N SER A 28 -32.19 -4.63 11.64
CA SER A 28 -32.09 -3.47 12.53
C SER A 28 -32.30 -3.84 14.01
N GLU A 29 -33.20 -4.78 14.28
CA GLU A 29 -33.51 -5.23 15.64
C GLU A 29 -32.32 -6.01 16.23
N ASP A 30 -31.71 -6.88 15.40
CA ASP A 30 -30.51 -7.62 15.78
C ASP A 30 -29.35 -6.69 16.08
N PHE A 31 -29.18 -5.61 15.31
CA PHE A 31 -28.15 -4.62 15.58
C PHE A 31 -28.31 -4.03 16.99
N VAL A 32 -29.52 -3.60 17.36
CA VAL A 32 -29.78 -3.02 18.69
C VAL A 32 -29.54 -4.05 19.80
N ALA A 33 -29.91 -5.32 19.58
CA ALA A 33 -29.64 -6.39 20.53
C ALA A 33 -28.13 -6.61 20.74
N ARG A 34 -27.35 -6.66 19.65
CA ARG A 34 -25.88 -6.84 19.70
C ARG A 34 -25.17 -5.64 20.32
N VAL A 35 -25.67 -4.42 20.10
CA VAL A 35 -25.15 -3.21 20.77
C VAL A 35 -25.39 -3.29 22.28
N LYS A 36 -26.60 -3.67 22.71
CA LYS A 36 -26.91 -3.83 24.14
C LYS A 36 -26.04 -4.92 24.80
N GLU A 37 -25.85 -6.04 24.11
CA GLU A 37 -24.96 -7.12 24.55
C GLU A 37 -23.51 -6.65 24.72
N ALA A 38 -22.99 -5.92 23.73
CA ALA A 38 -21.63 -5.37 23.75
C ALA A 38 -21.43 -4.29 24.83
N MET A 39 -22.49 -3.56 25.20
CA MET A 39 -22.42 -2.57 26.28
C MET A 39 -22.51 -3.20 27.68
N ALA A 40 -23.18 -4.35 27.81
CA ALA A 40 -23.34 -5.05 29.08
C ALA A 40 -22.17 -5.99 29.42
N THR A 41 -21.36 -6.34 28.42
CA THR A 41 -20.28 -7.33 28.53
C THR A 41 -18.93 -6.65 28.34
N GLU A 42 -17.88 -7.20 28.95
CA GLU A 42 -16.51 -6.77 28.67
C GLU A 42 -15.90 -7.61 27.53
N PRO A 43 -15.14 -6.99 26.62
CA PRO A 43 -14.53 -7.69 25.50
C PRO A 43 -13.43 -8.64 26.00
N GLN A 44 -13.45 -9.87 25.52
CA GLN A 44 -12.46 -10.87 25.92
C GLN A 44 -11.07 -10.46 25.43
N PRO A 45 -10.01 -10.69 26.24
CA PRO A 45 -8.65 -10.44 25.80
C PRO A 45 -8.31 -11.36 24.63
N LEU A 46 -7.86 -10.76 23.52
CA LEU A 46 -7.46 -11.50 22.32
C LEU A 46 -6.30 -12.44 22.64
N THR A 47 -6.44 -13.71 22.23
CA THR A 47 -5.35 -14.69 22.30
C THR A 47 -4.18 -14.22 21.42
N PRO A 48 -2.94 -14.67 21.71
CA PRO A 48 -1.78 -14.31 20.90
C PRO A 48 -1.96 -14.68 19.42
N GLU A 49 -2.61 -15.80 19.12
CA GLU A 49 -2.91 -16.23 17.75
C GLU A 49 -3.89 -15.29 17.03
N GLN A 50 -4.98 -14.89 17.69
CA GLN A 50 -5.94 -13.94 17.13
C GLN A 50 -5.30 -12.58 16.87
N ARG A 51 -4.40 -12.15 17.77
CA ARG A 51 -3.64 -10.91 17.60
C ARG A 51 -2.68 -10.98 16.42
N HIS A 52 -2.04 -12.13 16.22
CA HIS A 52 -1.22 -12.37 15.04
C HIS A 52 -2.06 -12.30 13.76
N ASN A 53 -3.24 -12.93 13.72
CA ASN A 53 -4.12 -12.89 12.55
C ASN A 53 -4.59 -11.47 12.17
N LEU A 54 -4.68 -10.57 13.14
CA LEU A 54 -5.00 -9.15 12.95
C LEU A 54 -3.76 -8.27 12.69
N SER A 55 -2.56 -8.85 12.69
CA SER A 55 -1.32 -8.13 12.45
C SER A 55 -1.10 -7.84 10.96
N TRP A 56 -0.22 -6.87 10.70
CA TRP A 56 0.27 -6.58 9.35
C TRP A 56 0.95 -7.79 8.71
N GLU A 57 1.69 -8.57 9.49
CA GLU A 57 2.40 -9.77 9.02
C GLU A 57 1.42 -10.80 8.45
N ALA A 58 0.38 -11.15 9.21
CA ALA A 58 -0.65 -12.07 8.73
C ALA A 58 -1.49 -11.49 7.59
N ALA A 59 -1.66 -10.16 7.51
CA ALA A 59 -2.31 -9.53 6.37
C ALA A 59 -1.46 -9.67 5.09
N THR A 60 -0.14 -9.48 5.19
CA THR A 60 0.78 -9.70 4.08
C THR A 60 0.78 -11.16 3.64
N GLN A 61 0.79 -12.12 4.58
CA GLN A 61 0.74 -13.54 4.23
C GLN A 61 -0.53 -13.87 3.42
N ARG A 62 -1.70 -13.42 3.89
CA ARG A 62 -2.96 -13.59 3.14
C ARG A 62 -2.90 -12.93 1.77
N PHE A 63 -2.34 -11.72 1.69
CA PHE A 63 -2.15 -11.05 0.40
C PHE A 63 -1.30 -11.89 -0.56
N MET A 64 -0.18 -12.42 -0.10
CA MET A 64 0.69 -13.28 -0.91
C MET A 64 -0.03 -14.55 -1.38
N GLU A 65 -0.79 -15.21 -0.50
CA GLU A 65 -1.59 -16.39 -0.82
C GLU A 65 -2.63 -16.13 -1.93
N TYR A 66 -3.30 -14.98 -1.89
CA TYR A 66 -4.32 -14.60 -2.89
C TYR A 66 -3.76 -13.88 -4.12
N SER A 67 -2.52 -13.39 -4.08
CA SER A 67 -1.93 -12.59 -5.15
C SER A 67 -1.68 -13.38 -6.44
N GLU A 68 -1.78 -14.72 -6.39
CA GLU A 68 -1.48 -15.65 -7.48
C GLU A 68 -0.11 -15.40 -8.15
N LEU A 69 0.81 -14.69 -7.46
CA LEU A 69 2.13 -14.34 -8.00
C LEU A 69 2.92 -15.58 -8.40
N ASP A 70 2.70 -16.70 -7.70
CA ASP A 70 3.32 -17.98 -8.03
C ASP A 70 2.95 -18.46 -9.45
N LYS A 71 1.75 -18.17 -9.94
CA LYS A 71 1.38 -18.47 -11.33
C LYS A 71 2.14 -17.59 -12.32
N ILE A 72 2.40 -16.33 -11.99
CA ILE A 72 3.12 -15.40 -12.86
C ILE A 72 4.62 -15.76 -12.89
N LEU A 73 5.18 -16.11 -11.74
CA LEU A 73 6.59 -16.50 -11.60
C LEU A 73 6.88 -17.88 -12.21
N ASN A 74 5.96 -18.84 -12.10
CA ASN A 74 6.13 -20.19 -12.65
C ASN A 74 5.67 -20.32 -14.11
N ASN A 75 5.02 -19.31 -14.69
CA ASN A 75 4.69 -19.26 -16.13
C ASN A 75 5.87 -18.84 -17.02
N GLU A 76 7.05 -18.59 -16.45
CA GLU A 76 8.31 -18.64 -17.21
C GLU A 76 8.58 -20.11 -17.55
N GLU A 77 8.11 -20.54 -18.74
CA GLU A 77 8.32 -21.91 -19.21
C GLU A 77 9.79 -22.35 -19.11
N PRO A 78 10.07 -23.60 -18.70
CA PRO A 78 11.40 -24.16 -18.83
C PRO A 78 11.68 -24.35 -20.33
N MET A 79 12.45 -23.43 -20.92
CA MET A 79 13.04 -23.64 -22.23
C MET A 79 14.05 -24.79 -22.13
N ASN A 80 13.54 -26.01 -22.25
CA ASN A 80 14.31 -27.25 -22.25
C ASN A 80 14.91 -27.42 -23.65
N GLY A 81 16.24 -27.36 -23.77
CA GLY A 81 16.91 -27.69 -25.04
C GLY A 81 18.33 -27.18 -25.20
N ASP A 82 19.27 -27.97 -24.69
CA ASP A 82 20.65 -28.16 -25.19
C ASP A 82 21.78 -27.19 -24.85
N LYS A 83 22.82 -27.82 -24.29
CA LYS A 83 24.17 -27.31 -24.06
C LYS A 83 24.80 -26.74 -25.33
N ALA A 84 25.23 -25.48 -25.29
CA ALA A 84 26.41 -25.04 -26.02
C ALA A 84 27.04 -23.79 -25.38
N ILE A 85 28.17 -24.00 -24.72
CA ILE A 85 29.16 -22.95 -24.49
C ILE A 85 29.51 -22.34 -25.85
N CYS A 86 29.21 -21.06 -26.07
CA CYS A 86 29.92 -20.27 -27.07
C CYS A 86 29.83 -18.77 -26.75
N SER A 87 30.90 -18.29 -26.15
CA SER A 87 31.39 -16.91 -26.27
C SER A 87 31.22 -16.38 -27.69
N ARG A 88 30.18 -15.57 -27.94
CA ARG A 88 30.06 -14.79 -29.18
C ARG A 88 29.79 -13.33 -28.85
N LYS A 89 30.87 -12.57 -28.97
CA LYS A 89 30.99 -11.11 -29.07
C LYS A 89 29.64 -10.41 -29.35
N ALA A 90 29.12 -9.72 -28.34
CA ALA A 90 28.10 -8.71 -28.53
C ALA A 90 28.67 -7.61 -29.46
N LYS A 91 28.24 -7.62 -30.72
CA LYS A 91 28.42 -6.46 -31.59
C LYS A 91 27.55 -5.35 -31.01
N LYS A 92 28.16 -4.26 -30.57
CA LYS A 92 27.46 -3.01 -30.23
C LYS A 92 26.67 -2.55 -31.46
N SER A 93 25.37 -2.78 -31.47
CA SER A 93 24.45 -1.97 -32.25
C SER A 93 24.25 -0.66 -31.49
N ILE A 94 24.40 0.46 -32.20
CA ILE A 94 24.05 1.77 -31.69
C ILE A 94 22.53 1.74 -31.47
N SER A 95 22.12 1.78 -30.21
CA SER A 95 20.72 1.84 -29.81
C SER A 95 20.13 3.14 -30.33
N VAL A 96 19.20 3.05 -31.28
CA VAL A 96 18.18 4.10 -31.41
C VAL A 96 17.43 4.18 -30.07
N PRO A 97 17.21 5.37 -29.50
CA PRO A 97 16.51 5.50 -28.23
C PRO A 97 15.14 4.85 -28.36
N SER A 98 14.77 4.03 -27.38
CA SER A 98 13.47 3.37 -27.39
C SER A 98 12.39 4.44 -27.27
N LEU A 99 11.26 4.28 -27.97
CA LEU A 99 10.12 5.19 -27.84
C LEU A 99 9.58 5.23 -26.38
N SER A 100 9.88 4.22 -25.56
CA SER A 100 9.57 4.27 -24.13
C SER A 100 10.42 5.29 -23.39
N ASP A 101 11.70 5.47 -23.72
CA ASP A 101 12.57 6.44 -23.00
C ASP A 101 12.14 7.90 -23.22
N VAL A 102 11.61 8.23 -24.39
CA VAL A 102 11.06 9.58 -24.67
C VAL A 102 9.69 9.80 -24.02
N VAL A 103 8.87 8.75 -23.89
CA VAL A 103 7.61 8.81 -23.13
C VAL A 103 7.89 8.91 -21.63
N ASP A 104 8.85 8.16 -21.12
CA ASP A 104 9.27 8.22 -19.72
C ASP A 104 9.90 9.57 -19.38
N GLY A 105 10.74 10.11 -20.26
CA GLY A 105 11.31 11.46 -20.09
C GLY A 105 10.25 12.56 -20.10
N GLY A 106 9.25 12.46 -20.97
CA GLY A 106 8.13 13.40 -21.04
C GLY A 106 7.20 13.31 -19.82
N LEU A 107 6.91 12.10 -19.36
CA LEU A 107 6.13 11.87 -18.15
C LEU A 107 6.87 12.32 -16.90
N ALA A 108 8.18 12.05 -16.81
CA ALA A 108 9.03 12.53 -15.73
C ALA A 108 9.09 14.06 -15.69
N PHE A 109 9.20 14.72 -16.85
CA PHE A 109 9.16 16.17 -16.93
C PHE A 109 7.78 16.74 -16.56
N ALA A 110 6.70 16.14 -17.04
CA ALA A 110 5.34 16.54 -16.68
C ALA A 110 5.10 16.37 -15.17
N HIS A 111 5.52 15.25 -14.59
CA HIS A 111 5.47 15.00 -13.15
C HIS A 111 6.32 16.01 -12.38
N TYR A 112 7.52 16.35 -12.86
CA TYR A 112 8.38 17.37 -12.26
C TYR A 112 7.74 18.76 -12.29
N CYS A 113 7.18 19.18 -13.43
CA CYS A 113 6.48 20.46 -13.54
C CYS A 113 5.24 20.49 -12.64
N PHE A 114 4.53 19.36 -12.52
CA PHE A 114 3.33 19.28 -11.71
C PHE A 114 3.60 19.29 -10.21
N THR A 115 4.64 18.59 -9.78
CA THR A 115 5.05 18.52 -8.36
C THR A 115 5.97 19.67 -7.94
N GLY A 116 6.56 20.38 -8.89
CA GLY A 116 7.42 21.54 -8.66
C GLY A 116 6.66 22.87 -8.54
N ASN A 117 5.45 22.97 -9.09
CA ASN A 117 4.66 24.21 -9.06
C ASN A 117 3.54 24.14 -7.99
N GLU A 118 3.66 24.97 -6.96
CA GLU A 118 2.70 25.00 -5.85
C GLU A 118 1.28 25.36 -6.32
N ILE A 119 1.13 26.21 -7.34
CA ILE A 119 -0.20 26.57 -7.87
C ILE A 119 -0.89 25.32 -8.41
N LEU A 120 -0.18 24.50 -9.17
CA LEU A 120 -0.78 23.30 -9.77
C LEU A 120 -1.10 22.26 -8.69
N ARG A 121 -0.20 22.04 -7.73
CA ARG A 121 -0.45 21.17 -6.56
C ARG A 121 -1.72 21.57 -5.82
N LEU A 122 -1.88 22.87 -5.56
CA LEU A 122 -3.07 23.41 -4.89
C LEU A 122 -4.35 23.20 -5.68
N THR A 123 -4.33 23.44 -7.00
CA THR A 123 -5.52 23.20 -7.85
C THR A 123 -5.95 21.74 -7.89
N THR A 124 -5.02 20.82 -7.64
CA THR A 124 -5.29 19.37 -7.56
C THR A 124 -5.56 18.87 -6.15
N GLY A 125 -5.75 19.78 -5.19
CA GLY A 125 -6.17 19.46 -3.82
C GLY A 125 -5.04 19.17 -2.85
N ALA A 126 -3.79 19.48 -3.19
CA ALA A 126 -2.69 19.40 -2.23
C ALA A 126 -2.82 20.47 -1.13
N ILE A 127 -2.29 20.17 0.07
CA ILE A 127 -2.34 21.08 1.21
C ILE A 127 -1.28 22.18 1.03
N PRO A 128 -1.63 23.47 1.21
CA PRO A 128 -0.66 24.57 1.10
C PRO A 128 0.53 24.40 2.02
N GLY A 129 1.75 24.61 1.50
CA GLY A 129 2.97 24.56 2.30
C GLY A 129 3.41 23.14 2.70
N SER A 130 2.77 22.11 2.15
CA SER A 130 3.17 20.70 2.34
C SER A 130 4.21 20.21 1.32
N ARG A 131 4.76 21.11 0.49
CA ARG A 131 5.75 20.76 -0.55
C ARG A 131 7.06 20.29 0.06
N ASP A 132 7.54 21.03 1.04
CA ASP A 132 8.81 20.79 1.70
C ASP A 132 8.55 20.31 3.13
N TYR A 133 9.31 19.32 3.59
CA TYR A 133 9.18 18.82 4.96
C TYR A 133 9.84 19.77 5.95
N SER A 134 9.24 19.92 7.12
CA SER A 134 9.75 20.78 8.18
C SER A 134 10.90 20.10 8.96
N LYS A 135 11.66 20.89 9.73
CA LYS A 135 12.66 20.35 10.66
C LYS A 135 12.06 19.34 11.64
N GLN A 136 10.83 19.58 12.10
CA GLN A 136 10.13 18.64 12.98
C GLN A 136 9.87 17.30 12.27
N HIS A 137 9.35 17.34 11.04
CA HIS A 137 9.17 16.13 10.23
C HIS A 137 10.48 15.38 9.96
N SER A 138 11.60 16.09 9.78
CA SER A 138 12.90 15.41 9.62
C SER A 138 13.34 14.65 10.86
N VAL A 139 13.05 15.18 12.05
CA VAL A 139 13.36 14.50 13.32
C VAL A 139 12.44 13.29 13.51
N ASP A 140 11.14 13.46 13.25
CA ASP A 140 10.14 12.40 13.41
C ASP A 140 10.39 11.22 12.46
N LEU A 141 10.77 11.51 11.20
CA LEU A 141 11.02 10.51 10.15
C LEU A 141 12.50 10.07 10.07
N ARG A 142 13.38 10.60 10.93
CA ARG A 142 14.84 10.40 10.89
C ARG A 142 15.46 10.70 9.52
N LEU A 143 14.97 11.74 8.86
CA LEU A 143 15.52 12.24 7.60
C LEU A 143 16.64 13.25 7.87
N LEU A 144 17.45 13.52 6.84
CA LEU A 144 18.41 14.62 6.90
C LEU A 144 17.65 15.95 7.09
N PRO A 145 18.23 16.92 7.81
CA PRO A 145 17.60 18.21 7.98
C PRO A 145 17.40 18.89 6.61
N PRO A 146 16.27 19.57 6.38
CA PRO A 146 16.01 20.22 5.10
C PRO A 146 17.07 21.29 4.86
N GLN A 147 17.74 21.25 3.71
CA GLN A 147 18.82 22.19 3.37
C GLN A 147 18.32 23.64 3.19
N VAL A 148 17.05 23.82 2.81
CA VAL A 148 16.39 25.12 2.71
C VAL A 148 14.99 25.00 3.28
N GLN A 149 14.67 25.86 4.24
CA GLN A 149 13.39 25.79 4.96
C GLN A 149 12.21 26.40 4.18
N ASN A 150 12.50 27.09 3.07
CA ASN A 150 11.56 27.61 2.05
C ASN A 150 12.37 28.03 0.80
N PRO A 151 12.73 27.13 -0.12
CA PRO A 151 13.41 27.54 -1.34
C PRO A 151 12.44 28.34 -2.22
N VAL A 152 12.67 29.65 -2.34
CA VAL A 152 11.95 30.51 -3.28
C VAL A 152 12.50 30.20 -4.67
N TYR A 153 11.81 29.34 -5.40
CA TYR A 153 12.05 29.16 -6.83
C TYR A 153 11.38 30.34 -7.56
N GLY A 154 12.10 31.45 -7.64
CA GLY A 154 11.75 32.55 -8.53
C GLY A 154 11.84 32.08 -9.97
N TRP A 155 10.77 32.32 -10.73
CA TRP A 155 10.79 32.35 -12.19
C TRP A 155 10.75 33.82 -12.63
#